data_AF-A0A0F9KCZ2-F1
#
_entry.id   AF-A0A0F9KCZ2-F1
#
_cell.length_a   1.000
_cell.length_b   1.000
_cell.length_c   1.000
_cell.angle_alpha   90.00
_cell.angle_beta   90.00
_cell.angle_gamma   90.00
#
_symmetry.space_group_name_H-M   'P 1'
#
loop_
_entity.id
_entity.type
_entity.pdbx_description
1 polymer ?
#
loop_
_entity_poly.entity_id
_entity_poly.type
_entity_poly.pdbx_seq_one_letter_code
_entity_poly.pdbx_strand_id
1 'polypeptide(L)'
;MVHFQTRDHIIAWLEKHCPRKSIVRAINEGTTELLGGFSQIPPSNRSGWIVRVTSVPGRVWLVAVSPNKSQTDYEIRIPKEVPWAKWSGVTGPYLSIGGLLMYGDKPWLYETLKERSK
;
A
#
# COMPACT_ATOMS: atom_id res chain seq x y z
N MET A 1 1.87 -5.27 -19.11
CA MET A 1 0.97 -4.79 -18.03
C MET A 1 1.52 -5.30 -16.71
N VAL A 2 1.85 -4.42 -15.77
CA VAL A 2 2.37 -4.85 -14.46
C VAL A 2 1.19 -5.43 -13.66
N HIS A 3 1.33 -6.65 -13.17
CA HIS A 3 0.32 -7.30 -12.35
C HIS A 3 0.93 -7.69 -11.00
N PHE A 4 0.43 -7.09 -9.93
CA PHE A 4 0.87 -7.39 -8.57
C PHE A 4 0.15 -8.65 -8.08
N GLN A 5 0.92 -9.70 -7.80
CA GLN A 5 0.43 -10.96 -7.26
C GLN A 5 0.81 -11.13 -5.79
N THR A 6 1.95 -10.56 -5.41
CA THR A 6 2.51 -10.68 -4.07
C THR A 6 2.95 -9.31 -3.56
N ARG A 7 3.08 -9.20 -2.25
CA ARG A 7 3.63 -8.02 -1.58
C ARG A 7 4.98 -7.64 -2.19
N ASP A 8 5.84 -8.63 -2.41
CA ASP A 8 7.20 -8.40 -2.91
C ASP A 8 7.21 -7.84 -4.33
N HIS A 9 6.20 -8.15 -5.17
CA HIS A 9 6.06 -7.48 -6.48
C HIS A 9 5.79 -5.98 -6.33
N ILE A 10 4.98 -5.57 -5.33
CA ILE A 10 4.73 -4.15 -5.05
C ILE A 10 6.02 -3.49 -4.56
N ILE A 11 6.74 -4.13 -3.64
CA ILE A 11 7.99 -3.58 -3.10
C ILE A 11 9.05 -3.45 -4.19
N ALA A 12 9.30 -4.49 -4.98
CA ALA A 12 10.26 -4.45 -6.09
C ALA A 12 9.88 -3.43 -7.17
N TRP A 13 8.58 -3.20 -7.39
CA TRP A 13 8.14 -2.14 -8.29
C TRP A 13 8.40 -0.74 -7.70
N LEU A 14 8.15 -0.54 -6.41
CA LEU A 14 8.46 0.70 -5.70
C LEU A 14 9.96 1.01 -5.68
N GLU A 15 10.83 0.01 -5.49
CA GLU A 15 12.29 0.18 -5.55
C GLU A 15 12.74 0.78 -6.88
N LYS A 16 12.10 0.36 -7.98
CA LYS A 16 12.44 0.78 -9.35
C LYS A 16 11.80 2.10 -9.76
N HIS A 17 10.59 2.40 -9.28
CA HIS A 17 9.77 3.50 -9.79
C HIS A 17 9.58 4.65 -8.79
N CYS A 18 9.93 4.50 -7.51
CA CYS A 18 9.74 5.56 -6.53
C CYS A 18 10.66 6.76 -6.84
N PRO A 19 10.10 7.96 -7.10
CA PRO A 19 10.91 9.12 -7.47
C PRO A 19 11.73 9.67 -6.30
N ARG A 20 11.39 9.29 -5.05
CA ARG A 20 12.09 9.76 -3.85
C ARG A 20 13.17 8.76 -3.44
N LYS A 21 14.44 9.10 -3.71
CA LYS A 21 15.62 8.29 -3.34
C LYS A 21 15.68 7.90 -1.86
N SER A 22 15.20 8.76 -0.96
CA SER A 22 15.15 8.45 0.49
C SER A 22 14.17 7.32 0.82
N ILE A 23 13.06 7.22 0.09
CA ILE A 23 12.10 6.12 0.25
C ILE A 23 12.70 4.85 -0.34
N VAL A 24 13.31 4.92 -1.53
CA VAL A 24 14.01 3.76 -2.13
C VAL A 24 15.07 3.21 -1.18
N ARG A 25 15.90 4.08 -0.60
CA ARG A 25 16.88 3.68 0.40
C ARG A 25 16.24 3.02 1.63
N ALA A 26 15.14 3.58 2.13
CA ALA A 26 14.42 3.01 3.26
C ALA A 26 13.73 1.68 2.94
N ILE A 27 13.35 1.43 1.69
CA ILE A 27 12.87 0.13 1.23
C ILE A 27 14.01 -0.90 1.29
N ASN A 28 15.20 -0.54 0.81
CA ASN A 28 16.34 -1.45 0.74
C ASN A 28 16.98 -1.75 2.11
N GLU A 29 17.14 -0.74 2.96
CA GLU A 29 17.89 -0.84 4.21
C GLU A 29 16.99 -0.95 5.45
N GLY A 30 15.73 -0.50 5.34
CA GLY A 30 14.81 -0.39 6.46
C GLY A 30 13.80 -1.52 6.53
N THR A 31 12.57 -1.18 6.89
CA THR A 31 11.45 -2.13 6.94
C THR A 31 10.29 -1.62 6.09
N THR A 32 9.60 -2.57 5.47
CA THR A 32 8.39 -2.32 4.69
C THR A 32 7.24 -3.11 5.30
N GLU A 33 6.05 -2.53 5.29
CA GLU A 33 4.83 -3.16 5.82
C GLU A 33 3.68 -2.85 4.85
N LEU A 34 3.09 -3.88 4.25
CA LEU A 34 1.90 -3.71 3.43
C LEU A 34 0.71 -3.51 4.37
N LEU A 35 0.05 -2.35 4.28
CA LEU A 35 -1.15 -2.05 5.06
C LEU A 35 -2.42 -2.61 4.40
N GLY A 36 -2.30 -3.11 3.18
CA GLY A 36 -3.38 -3.76 2.44
C GLY A 36 -4.00 -2.84 1.39
N GLY A 37 -5.18 -3.26 0.92
CA GLY A 37 -5.95 -2.59 -0.11
C GLY A 37 -6.91 -1.56 0.48
N PHE A 38 -7.07 -0.44 -0.22
CA PHE A 38 -7.97 0.64 0.13
C PHE A 38 -8.88 0.93 -1.05
N SER A 39 -10.16 1.11 -0.77
CA SER A 39 -11.17 1.48 -1.77
C SER A 39 -10.96 2.90 -2.30
N GLN A 40 -10.46 3.79 -1.43
CA GLN A 40 -10.17 5.18 -1.76
C GLN A 40 -8.95 5.66 -0.96
N ILE A 41 -7.98 6.25 -1.65
CA ILE A 41 -6.80 6.87 -1.04
C ILE A 41 -6.79 8.36 -1.40
N PRO A 42 -7.01 9.27 -0.44
CA PRO A 42 -6.88 10.71 -0.66
C PRO A 42 -5.50 11.11 -1.20
N PRO A 43 -5.40 12.16 -2.02
CA PRO A 43 -6.49 13.02 -2.50
C PRO A 43 -7.21 12.50 -3.76
N SER A 44 -6.73 11.44 -4.43
CA SER A 44 -7.24 11.08 -5.77
C SER A 44 -8.50 10.19 -5.78
N ASN A 45 -9.07 9.84 -4.62
CA ASN A 45 -10.23 8.96 -4.46
C ASN A 45 -10.14 7.60 -5.20
N ARG A 46 -8.95 7.22 -5.67
CA ARG A 46 -8.70 5.93 -6.33
C ARG A 46 -8.39 4.86 -5.31
N SER A 47 -8.78 3.64 -5.66
CA SER A 47 -8.35 2.45 -4.95
C SER A 47 -6.87 2.18 -5.16
N GLY A 48 -6.30 1.35 -4.30
CA GLY A 48 -4.90 0.93 -4.41
C GLY A 48 -4.42 0.33 -3.12
N TRP A 49 -3.11 0.21 -3.00
CA TRP A 49 -2.44 -0.33 -1.83
C TRP A 49 -1.66 0.77 -1.12
N ILE A 50 -1.51 0.65 0.20
CA ILE A 50 -0.61 1.49 0.97
C ILE A 50 0.48 0.61 1.59
N VAL A 51 1.73 0.99 1.35
CA VAL A 51 2.91 0.42 1.99
C VAL A 51 3.44 1.45 2.98
N ARG A 52 3.60 1.05 4.24
CA ARG A 52 4.38 1.81 5.21
C ARG A 52 5.85 1.44 5.03
N VAL A 53 6.69 2.45 4.84
CA VAL A 53 8.14 2.30 4.72
C VAL A 53 8.78 3.01 5.90
N THR A 54 9.60 2.31 6.67
CA THR A 54 10.32 2.86 7.83
C THR A 54 11.81 2.72 7.60
N SER A 55 12.56 3.84 7.60
CA SER A 55 14.02 3.79 7.49
C SER A 55 14.67 3.27 8.77
N VAL A 56 15.95 2.89 8.68
CA VAL A 56 16.77 2.49 9.85
C VAL A 56 16.75 3.54 10.98
N PRO A 57 16.85 4.86 10.70
CA PRO A 57 16.70 5.89 11.74
C PRO A 57 15.27 6.08 12.27
N GLY A 58 14.28 5.30 11.83
CA GLY A 58 12.89 5.36 12.31
C GLY A 58 11.99 6.36 11.58
N ARG A 59 12.41 6.92 10.45
CA ARG A 59 11.54 7.83 9.67
C ARG A 59 10.52 7.02 8.88
N VAL A 60 9.24 7.40 8.99
CA VAL A 60 8.13 6.69 8.36
C VAL A 60 7.60 7.46 7.15
N TRP A 61 7.31 6.74 6.08
CA TRP A 61 6.53 7.20 4.94
C TRP A 61 5.37 6.26 4.67
N LEU A 62 4.23 6.83 4.30
CA LEU A 62 3.13 6.09 3.71
C LEU A 62 3.23 6.24 2.21
N VAL A 63 3.30 5.12 1.49
CA VAL A 63 3.47 5.10 0.04
C VAL A 63 2.26 4.39 -0.55
N ALA A 64 1.43 5.14 -1.26
CA ALA A 64 0.28 4.62 -1.96
C ALA A 64 0.63 4.26 -3.40
N VAL A 65 0.20 3.08 -3.83
CA VAL A 65 0.30 2.59 -5.20
C VAL A 65 -1.12 2.40 -5.73
N SER A 66 -1.48 3.15 -6.77
CA SER A 66 -2.81 3.09 -7.38
C SER A 66 -2.70 3.02 -8.89
N PRO A 67 -3.69 2.48 -9.61
CA PRO A 67 -3.76 2.64 -11.06
C PRO A 67 -3.75 4.12 -11.45
N ASN A 68 -3.02 4.44 -12.51
CA ASN A 68 -3.03 5.76 -13.12
C ASN A 68 -4.39 6.06 -13.79
N LYS A 69 -4.59 7.28 -14.31
CA LYS A 69 -5.89 7.68 -14.91
C LYS A 69 -6.29 6.78 -16.08
N SER A 70 -5.33 6.33 -16.87
CA SER A 70 -5.56 5.47 -18.03
C SER A 70 -5.74 4.00 -17.67
N GLN A 71 -5.54 3.62 -16.40
CA GLN A 71 -5.56 2.25 -15.90
C GLN A 71 -4.57 1.30 -16.61
N THR A 72 -3.58 1.87 -17.31
CA THR A 72 -2.57 1.10 -18.05
C THR A 72 -1.28 0.92 -17.26
N ASP A 73 -1.08 1.73 -16.21
CA ASP A 73 0.09 1.72 -15.35
C ASP A 73 -0.29 2.13 -13.92
N TYR A 74 0.69 2.21 -13.01
CA TYR A 74 0.52 2.63 -11.63
C TYR A 74 1.16 3.99 -11.35
N GLU A 75 0.58 4.72 -10.41
CA GLU A 75 1.11 5.98 -9.87
C GLU A 75 1.52 5.79 -8.40
N ILE A 76 2.59 6.48 -8.00
CA ILE A 76 3.06 6.54 -6.62
C ILE A 76 2.60 7.84 -5.99
N ARG A 77 1.98 7.75 -4.82
CA ARG A 77 1.55 8.90 -4.02
C ARG A 77 2.00 8.73 -2.58
N ILE A 78 2.11 9.84 -1.85
CA ILE A 78 2.58 9.83 -0.45
C ILE A 78 1.49 10.50 0.40
N PRO A 79 0.49 9.73 0.87
CA PRO A 79 -0.55 10.27 1.73
C PRO A 79 0.03 10.72 3.09
N LYS A 80 -0.64 11.69 3.73
CA LYS A 80 -0.25 12.19 5.05
C LYS A 80 -0.64 11.24 6.18
N GLU A 81 -1.75 10.53 6.00
CA GLU A 81 -2.33 9.62 6.98
C GLU A 81 -2.90 8.38 6.28
N VAL A 82 -3.14 7.32 7.05
CA VAL A 82 -3.77 6.10 6.54
C VAL A 82 -5.29 6.26 6.64
N PRO A 83 -6.04 6.19 5.52
CA PRO A 83 -7.49 6.32 5.54
C PRO A 83 -8.13 4.99 5.97
N TRP A 84 -7.99 4.62 7.26
CA TRP A 84 -8.44 3.34 7.79
C TRP A 84 -9.92 3.05 7.55
N ALA A 85 -10.77 4.08 7.53
CA ALA A 85 -12.19 3.94 7.22
C ALA A 85 -12.45 3.38 5.80
N LYS A 86 -11.48 3.53 4.91
CA LYS A 86 -11.52 3.07 3.50
C LYS A 86 -10.76 1.78 3.26
N TRP A 87 -10.17 1.20 4.32
CA TRP A 87 -9.45 -0.08 4.24
C TRP A 87 -10.42 -1.19 3.82
N SER A 88 -10.10 -1.84 2.70
CA SER A 88 -10.95 -2.84 2.06
C SER A 88 -10.80 -4.21 2.72
N GLY A 89 -9.63 -4.51 3.29
CA GLY A 89 -9.39 -5.71 4.10
C GLY A 89 -9.92 -7.01 3.47
N VAL A 90 -10.62 -7.79 4.32
CA VAL A 90 -11.12 -9.16 4.09
C VAL A 90 -12.36 -9.25 3.19
N THR A 91 -12.87 -8.12 2.72
CA THR A 91 -14.07 -8.10 1.87
C THR A 91 -13.70 -8.40 0.41
N GLY A 92 -13.33 -9.65 0.13
CA GLY A 92 -13.10 -10.20 -1.19
C GLY A 92 -13.00 -11.73 -1.12
N PRO A 93 -13.39 -12.48 -2.15
CA PRO A 93 -13.29 -13.94 -2.11
C PRO A 93 -11.83 -14.33 -1.85
N TYR A 94 -11.60 -15.02 -0.72
CA TYR A 94 -10.33 -15.58 -0.25
C TYR A 94 -9.54 -16.38 -1.30
N LEU A 95 -10.17 -16.69 -2.44
CA LEU A 95 -9.71 -17.58 -3.49
C LEU A 95 -9.07 -16.86 -4.69
N SER A 96 -9.04 -15.53 -4.70
CA SER A 96 -8.30 -14.80 -5.75
C SER A 96 -6.89 -14.48 -5.26
N ILE A 97 -5.88 -14.73 -6.10
CA ILE A 97 -4.45 -14.43 -5.82
C ILE A 97 -4.26 -12.95 -5.44
N GLY A 98 -5.12 -12.06 -5.96
CA GLY A 98 -5.15 -10.64 -5.58
C GLY A 98 -5.78 -10.33 -4.21
N GLY A 99 -6.52 -11.27 -3.61
CA GLY A 99 -7.14 -11.11 -2.30
C GLY A 99 -6.11 -10.98 -1.18
N LEU A 100 -4.96 -11.66 -1.30
CA LEU A 100 -3.89 -11.61 -0.29
C LEU A 100 -3.32 -10.20 -0.10
N LEU A 101 -3.22 -9.43 -1.19
CA LEU A 101 -2.75 -8.05 -1.15
C LEU A 101 -3.74 -7.09 -0.47
N MET A 102 -5.01 -7.47 -0.35
CA MET A 102 -6.04 -6.62 0.25
C MET A 102 -5.96 -6.63 1.78
N TYR A 103 -5.48 -7.73 2.37
CA TYR A 103 -5.30 -7.89 3.82
C TYR A 103 -4.10 -7.11 4.37
N GLY A 104 -3.00 -7.05 3.61
CA GLY A 104 -1.73 -6.60 4.14
C GLY A 104 -1.14 -7.53 5.21
N ASP A 105 -0.07 -7.08 5.86
CA ASP A 105 0.80 -7.93 6.68
C ASP A 105 0.23 -8.28 8.06
N LYS A 106 -0.65 -7.43 8.63
CA LYS A 106 -1.24 -7.59 9.97
C LYS A 106 -2.75 -7.32 9.95
N PRO A 107 -3.54 -8.17 9.26
CA PRO A 107 -4.96 -7.88 9.01
C PRO A 107 -5.81 -7.68 10.26
N TRP A 108 -5.58 -8.45 11.33
CA TRP A 108 -6.31 -8.31 12.60
C TRP A 108 -6.11 -6.94 13.25
N LEU A 109 -4.90 -6.40 13.16
CA LEU A 109 -4.57 -5.07 13.67
C LEU A 109 -5.26 -4.00 12.82
N TYR A 110 -5.23 -4.16 11.49
CA TYR A 110 -5.81 -3.18 10.55
C TYR A 110 -7.33 -3.13 10.62
N GLU A 111 -7.98 -4.27 10.88
CA GLU A 111 -9.41 -4.34 11.15
C GLU A 111 -9.78 -3.54 12.39
N THR A 112 -9.04 -3.71 13.49
CA THR A 112 -9.22 -2.90 14.71
C THR A 112 -9.04 -1.40 14.43
N LEU A 113 -8.04 -1.03 13.62
CA LEU A 113 -7.80 0.37 13.24
C LEU A 113 -8.94 0.93 12.37
N LYS A 114 -9.50 0.12 11.47
CA LYS A 114 -10.68 0.48 10.68
C LYS A 114 -11.89 0.72 11.58
N GLU A 115 -12.16 -0.15 12.53
CA GLU A 115 -13.29 0.01 13.47
C GLU A 115 -13.20 1.30 14.29
N ARG A 116 -11.99 1.65 14.75
CA ARG A 116 -11.74 2.90 15.49
C ARG A 116 -11.84 4.17 14.64
N SER A 117 -11.86 4.04 13.32
CA SER A 117 -11.94 5.16 12.38
C SER A 117 -13.35 5.42 11.84
N LYS A 118 -14.34 4.62 12.28
CA LYS A 118 -15.77 4.85 12.06
C LYS A 118 -16.28 5.86 13.08
#